data_AF-A0A6M4IVS8-F1
#
_entry.id   AF-A0A6M4IVS8-F1
#
_cell.length_a   1.000
_cell.length_b   1.000
_cell.length_c   1.000
_cell.angle_alpha   90.00
_cell.angle_beta   90.00
_cell.angle_gamma   90.00
#
_symmetry.space_group_name_H-M   'P 1'
#
loop_
_entity.id
_entity.type
_entity.pdbx_description
1 polymer ?
#
loop_
_entity_poly.entity_id
_entity_poly.type
_entity_poly.pdbx_seq_one_letter_code
_entity_poly.pdbx_strand_id
1 'polypeptide(L)'
;MATSIPPAPSAPGQLPRPSLSQTVDVETPELVVLSYTLAGVGSRATAALIDYAICIATFVAVIIAVLQLQVKFGVAASRDSSGAWVMALLGVIQFAILWLYYVLFEALADGQTPGKRIMKLRVVKDGGLSVTFEASAIRNIVRAIDLQPIFLYAVGLVTIMSNARGKRLGDMAAGTIVVKEDLVSQPVTPRRSSRADARADTSKPVPLSARLTDAEFQLLDRFVQRRMEFDAERRTQLAAGLAHRFSAKLTQDPAQLPIAQLVRLHDTELAARAQGAAARNDTGAAREKHRIVATNAPRWASFANTLKSAQGGGLSTLGEDGVRRFVQDYREMTADLARLRTATRGQESSDLFYLNRLVAGAHSLLYRRRTFTLRRLITFLFADVPAEVRASGLPIAIAATLLFGPMAIAARAVITHPSVAATLLPQGMLARAAKGVEDAKRGKGYIEDPEVYRPMMASQIATNNVQVTFVAFAGGMTAGLLTCWALVMNGVSIGAALGLYISKGIGSLIFSFIAPHGVLELTAIVLAGAAGLLLASGMLVPGNRTRRAALVQRGGRAFRLLAGAVFLLLFAGVIEGFVSPNATLSLQTKLAVSATSAVVLAIYLFYRPRAALPATARLAP
;
A
#
# COMPACT_ATOMS: atom_id res chain seq x y z
N MET A 1 -45.17 1.52 -61.45
CA MET A 1 -43.91 1.78 -60.73
C MET A 1 -44.21 1.90 -59.25
N ALA A 2 -43.84 0.90 -58.44
CA ALA A 2 -43.73 1.03 -56.99
C ALA A 2 -42.67 0.01 -56.54
N THR A 3 -41.60 0.54 -55.98
CA THR A 3 -40.31 -0.09 -55.72
C THR A 3 -40.34 -0.95 -54.45
N SER A 4 -39.77 -2.16 -54.55
CA SER A 4 -39.49 -3.05 -53.42
C SER A 4 -38.41 -2.45 -52.51
N ILE A 5 -38.76 -2.17 -51.25
CA ILE A 5 -37.81 -1.76 -50.21
C ILE A 5 -37.12 -3.04 -49.69
N PRO A 6 -35.77 -3.16 -49.75
CA PRO A 6 -35.07 -4.31 -49.20
C PRO A 6 -35.08 -4.29 -47.66
N PRO A 7 -34.99 -5.45 -46.98
CA PRO A 7 -34.99 -5.52 -45.53
C PRO A 7 -33.76 -4.81 -44.95
N ALA A 8 -33.98 -4.00 -43.90
CA ALA A 8 -32.94 -3.23 -43.24
C ALA A 8 -31.80 -4.15 -42.73
N PRO A 9 -30.53 -3.76 -42.88
CA PRO A 9 -29.40 -4.54 -42.39
C PRO A 9 -29.50 -4.67 -40.86
N SER A 10 -29.30 -5.90 -40.38
CA SER A 10 -29.20 -6.24 -38.97
C SER A 10 -28.25 -5.28 -38.25
N ALA A 11 -28.75 -4.61 -37.20
CA ALA A 11 -27.98 -3.67 -36.40
C ALA A 11 -26.61 -4.27 -36.00
N PRO A 12 -25.49 -3.54 -36.20
CA PRO A 12 -24.18 -4.01 -35.79
C PRO A 12 -24.20 -4.34 -34.30
N GLY A 13 -23.67 -5.51 -33.95
CA GLY A 13 -23.65 -6.03 -32.58
C GLY A 13 -23.19 -4.94 -31.62
N GLN A 14 -24.06 -4.57 -30.68
CA GLN A 14 -23.70 -3.68 -29.58
C GLN A 14 -22.47 -4.28 -28.89
N LEU A 15 -21.32 -3.64 -29.07
CA LEU A 15 -20.12 -3.93 -28.30
C LEU A 15 -20.51 -3.91 -26.82
N PRO A 16 -20.15 -4.93 -26.02
CA PRO A 16 -20.49 -4.97 -24.61
C PRO A 16 -20.03 -3.67 -23.95
N ARG A 17 -20.94 -2.98 -23.26
CA ARG A 17 -20.63 -1.75 -22.53
C ARG A 17 -19.42 -2.05 -21.62
N PRO A 18 -18.34 -1.26 -21.67
CA PRO A 18 -17.17 -1.52 -20.86
C PRO A 18 -17.60 -1.55 -19.39
N SER A 19 -17.32 -2.65 -18.69
CA SER A 19 -17.49 -2.71 -17.26
C SER A 19 -16.57 -1.64 -16.65
N LEU A 20 -17.12 -0.77 -15.79
CA LEU A 20 -16.34 0.29 -15.12
C LEU A 20 -15.32 -0.27 -14.12
N SER A 21 -15.35 -1.58 -13.88
CA SER A 21 -14.40 -2.32 -13.06
C SER A 21 -13.18 -2.71 -13.89
N GLN A 22 -12.04 -2.08 -13.60
CA GLN A 22 -10.76 -2.53 -14.14
C GLN A 22 -10.33 -3.84 -13.45
N THR A 23 -9.92 -4.83 -14.23
CA THR A 23 -9.36 -6.09 -13.74
C THR A 23 -7.87 -6.19 -14.11
N VAL A 24 -7.10 -6.89 -13.29
CA VAL A 24 -5.71 -7.23 -13.58
C VAL A 24 -5.56 -8.74 -13.51
N ASP A 25 -5.07 -9.30 -14.59
CA ASP A 25 -4.76 -10.71 -14.73
C ASP A 25 -3.37 -11.01 -14.17
N VAL A 26 -3.32 -12.00 -13.31
CA VAL A 26 -2.12 -12.43 -12.59
C VAL A 26 -1.95 -13.92 -12.77
N GLU A 27 -0.82 -14.34 -13.33
CA GLU A 27 -0.48 -15.76 -13.41
C GLU A 27 0.00 -16.28 -12.06
N THR A 28 -0.64 -17.36 -11.60
CA THR A 28 -0.27 -18.07 -10.38
C THR A 28 0.79 -19.14 -10.64
N PRO A 29 1.49 -19.64 -9.60
CA PRO A 29 2.38 -20.79 -9.73
C PRO A 29 1.72 -22.04 -10.30
N GLU A 30 0.40 -22.16 -10.14
CA GLU A 30 -0.41 -23.24 -10.73
C GLU A 30 -0.71 -23.04 -12.23
N LEU A 31 -0.09 -22.05 -12.89
CA LEU A 31 -0.30 -21.68 -14.29
C LEU A 31 -1.75 -21.32 -14.63
N VAL A 32 -2.49 -20.84 -13.63
CA VAL A 32 -3.85 -20.32 -13.82
C VAL A 32 -3.83 -18.80 -13.67
N VAL A 33 -4.46 -18.12 -14.62
CA VAL A 33 -4.65 -16.67 -14.57
C VAL A 33 -5.76 -16.35 -13.58
N LEU A 34 -5.47 -15.53 -12.57
CA LEU A 34 -6.46 -14.97 -11.66
C LEU A 34 -6.73 -13.52 -12.05
N SER A 35 -8.01 -13.19 -12.22
CA SER A 35 -8.44 -11.82 -12.54
C SER A 35 -8.84 -11.11 -11.25
N TYR A 36 -8.05 -10.13 -10.82
CA TYR A 36 -8.35 -9.33 -9.64
C TYR A 36 -9.05 -8.03 -10.01
N THR A 37 -10.17 -7.71 -9.35
CA THR A 37 -10.81 -6.40 -9.50
C THR A 37 -9.98 -5.35 -8.78
N LEU A 38 -9.49 -4.36 -9.54
CA LEU A 38 -8.75 -3.23 -8.99
C LEU A 38 -9.68 -2.34 -8.16
N ALA A 39 -9.17 -1.89 -7.00
CA ALA A 39 -9.88 -0.93 -6.19
C ALA A 39 -9.94 0.42 -6.90
N GLY A 40 -11.16 0.93 -7.14
CA GLY A 40 -11.38 2.23 -7.77
C GLY A 40 -10.90 3.40 -6.88
N VAL A 41 -10.64 4.55 -7.51
CA VAL A 41 -10.09 5.75 -6.85
C VAL A 41 -10.91 6.14 -5.61
N GLY A 42 -12.24 6.19 -5.72
CA GLY A 42 -13.12 6.53 -4.61
C GLY A 42 -12.98 5.60 -3.41
N SER A 43 -12.98 4.28 -3.63
CA SER A 43 -12.82 3.31 -2.53
C SER A 43 -11.49 3.44 -1.80
N ARG A 44 -10.41 3.77 -2.54
CA ARG A 44 -9.08 4.03 -1.95
C ARG A 44 -9.06 5.34 -1.17
N ALA A 45 -9.69 6.39 -1.69
CA ALA A 45 -9.80 7.68 -1.02
C ALA A 45 -10.59 7.55 0.30
N THR A 46 -11.74 6.87 0.29
CA THR A 46 -12.53 6.62 1.51
C THR A 46 -11.74 5.79 2.52
N ALA A 47 -11.03 4.74 2.09
CA ALA A 47 -10.17 3.97 2.98
C ALA A 47 -9.08 4.85 3.63
N ALA A 48 -8.45 5.72 2.84
CA ALA A 48 -7.45 6.66 3.34
C ALA A 48 -8.03 7.66 4.33
N LEU A 49 -9.21 8.22 4.07
CA LEU A 49 -9.91 9.14 4.98
C LEU A 49 -10.21 8.48 6.34
N ILE A 50 -10.68 7.23 6.33
CA ILE A 50 -10.92 6.46 7.55
C ILE A 50 -9.62 6.26 8.33
N ASP A 51 -8.54 5.86 7.66
CA ASP A 51 -7.23 5.68 8.31
C ASP A 51 -6.68 7.01 8.87
N TYR A 52 -6.85 8.13 8.16
CA TYR A 52 -6.47 9.45 8.67
C TYR A 52 -7.29 9.83 9.91
N ALA A 53 -8.59 9.60 9.91
CA ALA A 53 -9.44 9.83 11.07
C ALA A 53 -9.00 8.98 12.28
N ILE A 54 -8.62 7.71 12.06
CA ILE A 54 -8.08 6.84 13.10
C ILE A 54 -6.75 7.38 13.64
N CYS A 55 -5.83 7.81 12.77
CA CYS A 55 -4.56 8.40 13.19
C CYS A 55 -4.77 9.67 14.02
N ILE A 56 -5.65 10.57 13.58
CA ILE A 56 -5.99 11.81 14.31
C ILE A 56 -6.62 11.49 15.66
N ALA A 57 -7.63 10.61 15.70
CA ALA A 57 -8.31 10.21 16.93
C ALA A 57 -7.34 9.55 17.92
N THR A 58 -6.45 8.70 17.44
CA THR A 58 -5.41 8.06 18.26
C THR A 58 -4.45 9.11 18.85
N PHE A 59 -4.01 10.07 18.04
CA PHE A 59 -3.12 11.13 18.51
C PHE A 59 -3.80 12.05 19.55
N VAL A 60 -5.05 12.44 19.30
CA VAL A 60 -5.87 13.21 20.26
C VAL A 60 -6.08 12.43 21.56
N ALA A 61 -6.37 11.12 21.49
CA ALA A 61 -6.52 10.28 22.66
C ALA A 61 -5.22 10.19 23.48
N VAL A 62 -4.06 10.10 22.83
CA VAL A 62 -2.76 10.16 23.49
C VAL A 62 -2.55 11.50 24.20
N ILE A 63 -2.86 12.63 23.54
CA ILE A 63 -2.78 13.96 24.16
C ILE A 63 -3.66 14.04 25.40
N ILE A 64 -4.92 13.59 25.31
CA ILE A 64 -5.85 13.58 26.44
C ILE A 64 -5.32 12.69 27.56
N ALA A 65 -4.87 11.47 27.27
CA ALA A 65 -4.32 10.55 28.27
C ALA A 65 -3.11 11.15 29.00
N VAL A 66 -2.23 11.82 28.26
CA VAL A 66 -1.07 12.54 28.81
C VAL A 66 -1.51 13.70 29.70
N LEU A 67 -2.47 14.53 29.26
CA LEU A 67 -3.01 15.63 30.07
C LEU A 67 -3.66 15.12 31.37
N GLN A 68 -4.44 14.04 31.30
CA GLN A 68 -5.05 13.40 32.47
C GLN A 68 -3.99 12.87 33.45
N LEU A 69 -2.91 12.27 32.92
CA LEU A 69 -1.78 11.82 33.72
C LEU A 69 -1.10 13.01 34.44
N GLN A 70 -0.88 14.12 33.73
CA GLN A 70 -0.28 15.33 34.31
C GLN A 70 -1.13 15.92 35.43
N VAL A 71 -2.46 15.93 35.28
CA VAL A 71 -3.40 16.38 36.33
C VAL A 71 -3.36 15.43 37.52
N LYS A 72 -3.47 14.11 37.28
CA LYS A 72 -3.52 13.08 38.34
C LYS A 72 -2.26 13.03 39.19
N PHE A 73 -1.08 13.26 38.60
CA PHE A 73 0.20 13.27 39.30
C PHE A 73 0.62 14.68 39.77
N GLY A 74 -0.24 15.70 39.64
CA GLY A 74 0.06 17.07 40.08
C GLY A 74 1.15 17.79 39.27
N VAL A 75 1.62 17.17 38.18
CA VAL A 75 2.70 17.69 37.31
C VAL A 75 2.22 18.90 36.49
N ALA A 76 0.92 19.06 36.28
CA ALA A 76 0.36 20.21 35.58
C ALA A 76 0.59 21.56 36.32
N ALA A 77 0.85 21.52 37.63
CA ALA A 77 1.08 22.72 38.45
C ALA A 77 2.59 23.06 38.63
N SER A 78 3.49 22.13 38.32
CA SER A 78 4.94 22.38 38.37
C SER A 78 5.38 23.09 37.09
N ARG A 79 6.00 24.28 37.21
CA ARG A 79 6.70 24.98 36.11
C ARG A 79 8.01 24.29 35.69
N ASP A 80 8.28 23.09 36.21
CA ASP A 80 9.52 22.37 36.01
C ASP A 80 9.64 21.76 34.61
N SER A 81 10.87 21.34 34.28
CA SER A 81 11.27 20.70 33.02
C SER A 81 10.44 19.47 32.61
N SER A 82 9.53 18.97 33.46
CA SER A 82 8.64 17.81 33.21
C SER A 82 7.69 18.01 32.02
N GLY A 83 7.22 19.23 31.78
CA GLY A 83 6.38 19.56 30.61
C GLY A 83 7.12 19.39 29.28
N ALA A 84 8.44 19.60 29.27
CA ALA A 84 9.27 19.42 28.08
C ALA A 84 9.40 17.95 27.66
N TRP A 85 9.57 17.05 28.63
CA TRP A 85 9.61 15.59 28.40
C TRP A 85 8.33 15.07 27.75
N VAL A 86 7.20 15.59 28.21
CA VAL A 86 5.88 15.24 27.70
C VAL A 86 5.71 15.67 26.24
N MET A 87 6.08 16.91 25.92
CA MET A 87 5.97 17.43 24.54
C MET A 87 6.90 16.72 23.55
N ALA A 88 8.14 16.41 23.96
CA ALA A 88 9.07 15.64 23.14
C ALA A 88 8.53 14.22 22.85
N LEU A 89 7.99 13.54 23.88
CA LEU A 89 7.36 12.23 23.72
C LEU A 89 6.15 12.30 22.78
N LEU A 90 5.31 13.32 22.90
CA LEU A 90 4.18 13.54 22.01
C LEU A 90 4.62 13.73 20.55
N GLY A 91 5.70 14.47 20.29
CA GLY A 91 6.28 14.64 18.96
C GLY A 91 6.76 13.31 18.35
N VAL A 92 7.45 12.48 19.13
CA VAL A 92 7.88 11.13 18.70
C VAL A 92 6.68 10.23 18.41
N ILE A 93 5.65 10.25 19.26
CA ILE A 93 4.41 9.49 19.05
C ILE A 93 3.68 9.96 17.79
N GLN A 94 3.58 11.28 17.57
CA GLN A 94 2.98 11.85 16.37
C GLN A 94 3.69 11.35 15.12
N PHE A 95 5.03 11.40 15.11
CA PHE A 95 5.84 10.91 14.01
C PHE A 95 5.60 9.41 13.77
N ALA A 96 5.61 8.60 14.82
CA ALA A 96 5.33 7.18 14.73
C ALA A 96 3.94 6.88 14.16
N ILE A 97 2.91 7.60 14.60
CA ILE A 97 1.54 7.45 14.07
C ILE A 97 1.50 7.82 12.58
N LEU A 98 2.09 8.94 12.17
CA LEU A 98 1.99 9.38 10.77
C LEU A 98 2.77 8.49 9.79
N TRP A 99 3.95 8.01 10.21
CA TRP A 99 4.87 7.30 9.32
C TRP A 99 4.83 5.78 9.50
N LEU A 100 4.80 5.28 10.74
CA LEU A 100 4.87 3.84 11.00
C LEU A 100 3.49 3.18 10.90
N TYR A 101 2.37 3.87 11.15
CA TYR A 101 1.02 3.25 11.13
C TYR A 101 0.77 2.45 9.85
N TYR A 102 0.95 3.07 8.68
CA TYR A 102 0.64 2.39 7.42
C TYR A 102 1.62 1.26 7.10
N VAL A 103 2.91 1.46 7.41
CA VAL A 103 3.94 0.45 7.20
C VAL A 103 3.68 -0.77 8.08
N LEU A 104 3.40 -0.53 9.37
CA LEU A 104 3.14 -1.58 10.34
C LEU A 104 1.84 -2.29 10.01
N PHE A 105 0.72 -1.61 9.84
CA PHE A 105 -0.54 -2.29 9.55
C PHE A 105 -0.51 -3.07 8.23
N GLU A 106 0.02 -2.50 7.15
CA GLU A 106 0.12 -3.25 5.90
C GLU A 106 1.11 -4.43 5.99
N ALA A 107 2.20 -4.33 6.76
CA ALA A 107 3.14 -5.45 6.92
C ALA A 107 2.65 -6.52 7.93
N LEU A 108 1.96 -6.10 8.99
CA LEU A 108 1.47 -6.96 10.08
C LEU A 108 0.15 -7.64 9.69
N ALA A 109 -0.75 -6.91 9.03
CA ALA A 109 -2.10 -7.36 8.67
C ALA A 109 -2.23 -7.65 7.16
N ASP A 110 -1.16 -8.15 6.53
CA ASP A 110 -1.18 -8.73 5.18
C ASP A 110 -1.78 -7.79 4.10
N GLY A 111 -1.29 -6.55 4.09
CA GLY A 111 -1.68 -5.53 3.13
C GLY A 111 -2.94 -4.76 3.48
N GLN A 112 -3.46 -4.89 4.72
CA GLN A 112 -4.66 -4.20 5.17
C GLN A 112 -4.39 -3.21 6.31
N THR A 113 -4.79 -1.97 6.11
CA THR A 113 -5.00 -1.01 7.19
C THR A 113 -6.44 -1.11 7.69
N PRO A 114 -6.77 -0.64 8.90
CA PRO A 114 -8.15 -0.59 9.41
C PRO A 114 -9.16 0.00 8.41
N GLY A 115 -8.85 1.15 7.80
CA GLY A 115 -9.71 1.76 6.77
C GLY A 115 -9.85 0.90 5.53
N LYS A 116 -8.77 0.28 5.05
CA LYS A 116 -8.83 -0.68 3.93
C LYS A 116 -9.65 -1.92 4.29
N ARG A 117 -9.55 -2.42 5.52
CA ARG A 117 -10.32 -3.58 5.99
C ARG A 117 -11.82 -3.28 5.97
N ILE A 118 -12.22 -2.09 6.42
CA ILE A 118 -13.62 -1.62 6.35
C ILE A 118 -14.09 -1.54 4.89
N MET A 119 -13.27 -0.97 4.01
CA MET A 119 -13.56 -0.87 2.58
C MET A 119 -13.36 -2.18 1.80
N LYS A 120 -13.02 -3.29 2.48
CA LYS A 120 -12.71 -4.59 1.90
C LYS A 120 -11.66 -4.50 0.79
N LEU A 121 -10.60 -3.76 1.06
CA LEU A 121 -9.45 -3.57 0.17
C LEU A 121 -8.24 -4.31 0.73
N ARG A 122 -7.40 -4.80 -0.17
CA ARG A 122 -6.14 -5.44 0.20
C ARG A 122 -5.04 -5.04 -0.77
N VAL A 123 -3.85 -4.85 -0.24
CA VAL A 123 -2.64 -4.67 -1.04
C VAL A 123 -2.01 -6.03 -1.30
N VAL A 124 -1.80 -6.36 -2.57
CA VAL A 124 -1.07 -7.56 -3.00
C VAL A 124 0.07 -7.17 -3.94
N LYS A 125 1.07 -8.03 -4.08
CA LYS A 125 2.10 -7.87 -5.10
C LYS A 125 1.52 -8.06 -6.49
N ASP A 126 2.27 -7.66 -7.52
CA ASP A 126 1.88 -7.88 -8.93
C ASP A 126 1.58 -9.35 -9.25
N GLY A 127 2.19 -10.29 -8.51
CA GLY A 127 1.93 -11.73 -8.59
C GLY A 127 0.80 -12.26 -7.68
N GLY A 128 -0.03 -11.41 -7.07
CA GLY A 128 -1.13 -11.82 -6.19
C GLY A 128 -0.71 -12.26 -4.78
N LEU A 129 0.59 -12.36 -4.52
CA LEU A 129 1.19 -12.72 -3.23
C LEU A 129 1.07 -11.60 -2.18
N SER A 130 1.19 -11.97 -0.90
CA SER A 130 1.28 -11.05 0.24
C SER A 130 2.35 -9.97 0.06
N VAL A 131 2.02 -8.76 0.51
CA VAL A 131 2.98 -7.65 0.54
C VAL A 131 4.10 -7.94 1.55
N THR A 132 5.35 -7.63 1.19
CA THR A 132 6.48 -7.72 2.11
C THR A 132 6.65 -6.41 2.88
N PHE A 133 7.30 -6.46 4.05
CA PHE A 133 7.62 -5.25 4.82
C PHE A 133 8.33 -4.18 3.99
N GLU A 134 9.38 -4.57 3.25
CA GLU A 134 10.10 -3.66 2.34
C GLU A 134 9.15 -3.04 1.29
N ALA A 135 8.24 -3.84 0.71
CA ALA A 135 7.31 -3.35 -0.30
C ALA A 135 6.28 -2.38 0.30
N SER A 136 5.76 -2.68 1.50
CA SER A 136 4.86 -1.75 2.20
C SER A 136 5.57 -0.45 2.59
N ALA A 137 6.80 -0.54 3.08
CA ALA A 137 7.57 0.62 3.50
C ALA A 137 7.93 1.53 2.32
N ILE A 138 8.41 0.95 1.20
CA ILE A 138 8.65 1.71 -0.05
C ILE A 138 7.38 2.46 -0.48
N ARG A 139 6.22 1.81 -0.47
CA ARG A 139 4.94 2.45 -0.83
C ARG A 139 4.61 3.62 0.05
N ASN A 140 4.79 3.48 1.36
CA ASN A 140 4.40 4.49 2.33
C ASN A 140 5.40 5.65 2.43
N ILE A 141 6.65 5.44 2.05
CA ILE A 141 7.63 6.52 1.91
C ILE A 141 7.34 7.31 0.63
N VAL A 142 7.12 6.63 -0.50
CA VAL A 142 6.72 7.29 -1.76
C VAL A 142 5.37 8.00 -1.60
N ARG A 143 4.53 7.58 -0.66
CA ARG A 143 3.29 8.27 -0.30
C ARG A 143 3.50 9.74 0.07
N ALA A 144 4.63 10.08 0.69
CA ALA A 144 4.93 11.47 1.03
C ALA A 144 5.21 12.33 -0.23
N ILE A 145 5.59 11.71 -1.34
CA ILE A 145 5.58 12.35 -2.67
C ILE A 145 4.16 12.37 -3.23
N ASP A 146 3.42 11.26 -3.14
CA ASP A 146 2.03 11.20 -3.63
C ASP A 146 1.13 12.27 -2.98
N LEU A 147 1.46 12.68 -1.74
CA LEU A 147 0.82 13.72 -0.95
C LEU A 147 1.05 15.16 -1.45
N GLN A 148 1.97 15.40 -2.39
CA GLN A 148 2.30 16.74 -2.90
C GLN A 148 1.42 17.17 -4.10
N PRO A 149 1.25 18.47 -4.35
CA PRO A 149 1.45 19.59 -3.42
C PRO A 149 0.25 19.70 -2.43
N ILE A 150 0.53 20.17 -1.20
CA ILE A 150 -0.49 20.58 -0.20
C ILE A 150 -1.31 19.42 0.41
N PHE A 151 -0.73 18.27 0.76
CA PHE A 151 -1.45 17.15 1.40
C PHE A 151 -2.72 16.63 0.66
N LEU A 152 -3.02 17.13 -0.54
CA LEU A 152 -4.24 16.85 -1.30
C LEU A 152 -4.15 15.54 -2.11
N TYR A 153 -3.07 14.78 -1.97
CA TYR A 153 -2.81 13.57 -2.75
C TYR A 153 -2.82 13.78 -4.27
N ALA A 154 -2.58 15.01 -4.75
CA ALA A 154 -2.77 15.36 -6.15
C ALA A 154 -1.91 14.52 -7.10
N VAL A 155 -0.62 14.32 -6.77
CA VAL A 155 0.28 13.44 -7.55
C VAL A 155 -0.20 11.99 -7.54
N GLY A 156 -0.65 11.49 -6.39
CA GLY A 156 -1.22 10.15 -6.26
C GLY A 156 -2.51 9.96 -7.09
N LEU A 157 -3.38 10.97 -7.12
CA LEU A 157 -4.62 10.96 -7.87
C LEU A 157 -4.36 10.96 -9.38
N VAL A 158 -3.50 11.88 -9.85
CA VAL A 158 -3.11 11.97 -11.26
C VAL A 158 -2.50 10.65 -11.72
N THR A 159 -1.56 10.08 -10.96
CA THR A 159 -0.89 8.83 -11.37
C THR A 159 -1.82 7.63 -11.43
N ILE A 160 -2.82 7.54 -10.54
CA ILE A 160 -3.85 6.50 -10.62
C ILE A 160 -4.75 6.71 -11.84
N MET A 161 -5.16 7.94 -12.13
CA MET A 161 -6.04 8.25 -13.28
C MET A 161 -5.33 8.09 -14.63
N SER A 162 -4.03 8.38 -14.69
CA SER A 162 -3.24 8.32 -15.92
C SER A 162 -2.71 6.92 -16.27
N ASN A 163 -3.00 5.90 -15.47
CA ASN A 163 -2.49 4.55 -15.68
C ASN A 163 -3.61 3.50 -15.75
N ALA A 164 -3.61 2.69 -16.81
CA ALA A 164 -4.58 1.62 -17.03
C ALA A 164 -4.60 0.54 -15.92
N ARG A 165 -3.54 0.44 -15.12
CA ARG A 165 -3.47 -0.48 -13.95
C ARG A 165 -3.89 0.17 -12.63
N GLY A 166 -4.32 1.43 -12.65
CA GLY A 166 -4.77 2.18 -11.47
C GLY A 166 -3.75 2.19 -10.32
N LYS A 167 -2.46 2.39 -10.60
CA LYS A 167 -1.39 2.38 -9.59
C LYS A 167 -0.92 3.80 -9.29
N ARG A 168 -0.75 4.14 -8.00
CA ARG A 168 0.00 5.34 -7.57
C ARG A 168 1.50 5.12 -7.68
N LEU A 169 2.30 6.18 -7.57
CA LEU A 169 3.77 6.08 -7.64
C LEU A 169 4.32 5.09 -6.62
N GLY A 170 3.80 5.09 -5.39
CA GLY A 170 4.22 4.13 -4.37
C GLY A 170 3.96 2.68 -4.78
N ASP A 171 2.81 2.39 -5.39
CA ASP A 171 2.43 1.05 -5.84
C ASP A 171 3.32 0.57 -6.99
N MET A 172 3.70 1.49 -7.88
CA MET A 172 4.63 1.24 -8.99
C MET A 172 6.04 0.94 -8.47
N ALA A 173 6.53 1.74 -7.52
CA ALA A 173 7.85 1.59 -6.93
C ALA A 173 8.00 0.25 -6.19
N ALA A 174 6.96 -0.21 -5.51
CA ALA A 174 6.98 -1.46 -4.75
C ALA A 174 6.49 -2.70 -5.50
N GLY A 175 6.02 -2.56 -6.75
CA GLY A 175 5.49 -3.69 -7.52
C GLY A 175 4.24 -4.30 -6.88
N THR A 176 3.28 -3.44 -6.51
CA THR A 176 2.04 -3.82 -5.84
C THR A 176 0.81 -3.28 -6.57
N ILE A 177 -0.34 -3.83 -6.20
CA ILE A 177 -1.68 -3.41 -6.61
C ILE A 177 -2.62 -3.44 -5.40
N VAL A 178 -3.67 -2.62 -5.46
CA VAL A 178 -4.76 -2.66 -4.48
C VAL A 178 -5.96 -3.32 -5.12
N VAL A 179 -6.35 -4.45 -4.57
CA VAL A 179 -7.45 -5.28 -5.06
C VAL A 179 -8.63 -5.18 -4.10
N LYS A 180 -9.83 -5.27 -4.66
CA LYS A 180 -11.05 -5.36 -3.87
C LYS A 180 -11.23 -6.80 -3.42
N GLU A 181 -11.18 -7.01 -2.12
CA GLU A 181 -11.52 -8.27 -1.48
C GLU A 181 -13.03 -8.34 -1.33
N ASP A 182 -13.75 -8.50 -2.45
CA ASP A 182 -15.16 -8.79 -2.32
C ASP A 182 -15.28 -10.16 -1.64
N LEU A 183 -15.69 -10.15 -0.35
CA LEU A 183 -16.22 -11.33 0.35
C LEU A 183 -17.18 -12.01 -0.61
N VAL A 184 -17.03 -13.32 -0.81
CA VAL A 184 -17.88 -14.15 -1.68
C VAL A 184 -19.34 -13.94 -1.26
N SER A 185 -19.96 -12.93 -1.85
CA SER A 185 -21.30 -12.46 -1.56
C SER A 185 -22.11 -12.58 -2.82
N GLN A 186 -21.99 -13.73 -3.47
CA GLN A 186 -23.11 -14.40 -4.12
C GLN A 186 -22.80 -15.89 -3.98
N PRO A 187 -23.53 -16.66 -3.16
CA PRO A 187 -23.73 -18.04 -3.53
C PRO A 187 -24.23 -18.01 -4.98
N VAL A 188 -23.71 -18.87 -5.85
CA VAL A 188 -24.62 -19.42 -6.86
C VAL A 188 -25.74 -19.97 -6.00
N THR A 189 -26.88 -19.25 -5.91
CA THR A 189 -28.04 -19.71 -5.16
C THR A 189 -28.15 -21.17 -5.54
N PRO A 190 -28.10 -22.14 -4.60
CA PRO A 190 -28.31 -23.52 -4.96
C PRO A 190 -29.62 -23.47 -5.71
N ARG A 191 -29.54 -23.62 -7.04
CA ARG A 191 -30.69 -23.49 -7.91
C ARG A 191 -31.52 -24.64 -7.42
N ARG A 192 -32.51 -24.34 -6.57
CA ARG A 192 -33.53 -25.29 -6.17
C ARG A 192 -34.19 -25.61 -7.49
N SER A 193 -33.68 -26.62 -8.20
CA SER A 193 -34.60 -27.53 -8.83
C SER A 193 -35.49 -27.95 -7.67
N SER A 194 -36.72 -27.47 -7.67
CA SER A 194 -37.69 -28.13 -6.84
C SER A 194 -37.57 -29.60 -7.25
N ARG A 195 -37.23 -30.49 -6.33
CA ARG A 195 -37.24 -31.93 -6.60
C ARG A 195 -38.64 -32.39 -7.07
N ALA A 196 -39.65 -31.53 -6.86
CA ALA A 196 -41.01 -31.70 -7.37
C ALA A 196 -41.11 -31.56 -8.91
N ASP A 197 -40.36 -30.67 -9.55
CA ASP A 197 -40.42 -30.46 -11.02
C ASP A 197 -39.49 -31.40 -11.80
N ALA A 198 -38.51 -32.03 -11.13
CA ALA A 198 -37.61 -33.02 -11.72
C ALA A 198 -38.29 -34.37 -12.07
N ARG A 199 -39.59 -34.50 -11.81
CA ARG A 199 -40.43 -35.63 -12.26
C ARG A 199 -41.19 -35.33 -13.57
N ALA A 200 -40.90 -34.21 -14.23
CA ALA A 200 -41.34 -34.04 -15.61
C ALA A 200 -40.60 -35.06 -16.50
N ASP A 201 -41.37 -35.96 -17.12
CA ASP A 201 -40.97 -37.04 -18.01
C ASP A 201 -39.88 -36.63 -19.02
N THR A 202 -38.61 -36.92 -18.70
CA THR A 202 -37.43 -36.63 -19.55
C THR A 202 -37.22 -37.68 -20.65
N SER A 203 -38.15 -38.64 -20.83
CA SER A 203 -37.99 -39.75 -21.78
C SER A 203 -38.21 -39.37 -23.24
N LYS A 204 -38.78 -38.19 -23.53
CA LYS A 204 -39.03 -37.73 -24.91
C LYS A 204 -37.99 -36.69 -25.33
N PRO A 205 -37.23 -36.93 -26.41
CA PRO A 205 -36.34 -35.93 -26.98
C PRO A 205 -37.14 -34.69 -27.40
N VAL A 206 -36.89 -33.56 -26.73
CA VAL A 206 -37.40 -32.26 -27.18
C VAL A 206 -36.69 -31.91 -28.49
N PRO A 207 -37.41 -31.66 -29.60
CA PRO A 207 -36.79 -31.36 -30.89
C PRO A 207 -35.92 -30.10 -30.81
N LEU A 208 -34.80 -30.08 -31.55
CA LEU A 208 -33.83 -28.97 -31.52
C LEU A 208 -34.45 -27.61 -31.89
N SER A 209 -35.52 -27.61 -32.68
CA SER A 209 -36.28 -26.42 -33.08
C SER A 209 -36.99 -25.75 -31.89
N ALA A 210 -37.37 -26.50 -30.87
CA ALA A 210 -38.02 -26.01 -29.65
C ALA A 210 -37.02 -25.46 -28.61
N ARG A 211 -35.71 -25.72 -28.78
CA ARG A 211 -34.65 -25.24 -27.87
C ARG A 211 -34.36 -23.76 -28.04
N LEU A 212 -33.86 -23.12 -26.98
CA LEU A 212 -33.32 -21.75 -27.07
C LEU A 212 -31.93 -21.76 -27.70
N THR A 213 -31.66 -20.78 -28.55
CA THR A 213 -30.28 -20.43 -28.93
C THR A 213 -29.52 -19.89 -27.72
N ASP A 214 -28.19 -19.85 -27.78
CA ASP A 214 -27.38 -19.34 -26.67
C ASP A 214 -27.66 -17.87 -26.36
N ALA A 215 -27.87 -17.04 -27.38
CA ALA A 215 -28.20 -15.62 -27.20
C ALA A 215 -29.58 -15.44 -26.53
N GLU A 216 -30.56 -16.26 -26.92
CA GLU A 216 -31.90 -16.26 -26.31
C GLU A 216 -31.85 -16.75 -24.86
N PHE A 217 -31.11 -17.83 -24.59
CA PHE A 217 -30.93 -18.35 -23.24
C PHE A 217 -30.21 -17.34 -22.34
N GLN A 218 -29.16 -16.68 -22.82
CA GLN A 218 -28.47 -15.62 -22.07
C GLN A 218 -29.36 -14.41 -21.76
N LEU A 219 -30.28 -14.06 -22.66
CA LEU A 219 -31.25 -12.99 -22.43
C LEU A 219 -32.24 -13.40 -21.32
N LEU A 220 -32.75 -14.63 -21.40
CA LEU A 220 -33.66 -15.19 -20.41
C LEU A 220 -32.99 -15.37 -19.03
N ASP A 221 -31.77 -15.91 -18.99
CA ASP A 221 -30.96 -16.09 -17.79
C ASP A 221 -30.66 -14.74 -17.12
N ARG A 222 -30.30 -13.69 -17.88
CA ARG A 222 -30.13 -12.32 -17.35
C ARG A 222 -31.41 -11.77 -16.73
N PHE A 223 -32.55 -11.94 -17.40
CA PHE A 223 -33.83 -11.52 -16.86
C PHE A 223 -34.15 -12.27 -15.56
N VAL A 224 -34.04 -13.61 -15.55
CA VAL A 224 -34.33 -14.44 -14.38
C VAL A 224 -33.42 -14.06 -13.22
N GLN A 225 -32.11 -13.87 -13.43
CA GLN A 225 -31.17 -13.50 -12.37
C GLN A 225 -31.48 -12.11 -11.77
N ARG A 226 -31.82 -11.13 -12.61
CA ARG A 226 -32.02 -9.73 -12.18
C ARG A 226 -33.47 -9.37 -11.88
N ARG A 227 -34.43 -10.29 -12.06
CA ARG A 227 -35.87 -10.01 -11.91
C ARG A 227 -36.24 -9.40 -10.56
N MET A 228 -35.49 -9.72 -9.51
CA MET A 228 -35.75 -9.20 -8.15
C MET A 228 -35.11 -7.83 -7.90
N GLU A 229 -34.24 -7.34 -8.78
CA GLU A 229 -33.65 -6.00 -8.74
C GLU A 229 -34.59 -4.93 -9.34
N PHE A 230 -35.51 -5.35 -10.22
CA PHE A 230 -36.46 -4.45 -10.87
C PHE A 230 -37.69 -4.20 -9.99
N ASP A 231 -38.24 -2.99 -10.08
CA ASP A 231 -39.55 -2.64 -9.55
C ASP A 231 -40.65 -3.53 -10.16
N ALA A 232 -41.76 -3.70 -9.44
CA ALA A 232 -42.81 -4.66 -9.80
C ALA A 232 -43.43 -4.37 -11.18
N GLU A 233 -43.55 -3.10 -11.56
CA GLU A 233 -44.13 -2.66 -12.82
C GLU A 233 -43.18 -2.96 -14.00
N ARG A 234 -41.92 -2.50 -13.94
CA ARG A 234 -40.91 -2.82 -14.97
C ARG A 234 -40.66 -4.31 -15.11
N ARG A 235 -40.65 -5.06 -14.00
CA ARG A 235 -40.52 -6.52 -14.02
C ARG A 235 -41.63 -7.17 -14.84
N THR A 236 -42.86 -6.70 -14.69
CA THR A 236 -44.03 -7.23 -15.39
C THR A 236 -44.02 -6.84 -16.87
N GLN A 237 -43.63 -5.60 -17.20
CA GLN A 237 -43.47 -5.15 -18.59
C GLN A 237 -42.38 -5.93 -19.33
N LEU A 238 -41.20 -6.11 -18.73
CA LEU A 238 -40.11 -6.90 -19.30
C LEU A 238 -40.49 -8.37 -19.46
N ALA A 239 -41.22 -8.93 -18.49
CA ALA A 239 -41.73 -10.30 -18.57
C ALA A 239 -42.72 -10.46 -19.73
N ALA A 240 -43.66 -9.52 -19.91
CA ALA A 240 -44.62 -9.56 -21.00
C ALA A 240 -43.91 -9.49 -22.37
N GLY A 241 -42.92 -8.60 -22.52
CA GLY A 241 -42.13 -8.49 -23.75
C GLY A 241 -41.32 -9.76 -24.06
N LEU A 242 -40.69 -10.37 -23.06
CA LEU A 242 -39.97 -11.63 -23.22
C LEU A 242 -40.92 -12.81 -23.48
N ALA A 243 -42.08 -12.85 -22.82
CA ALA A 243 -43.08 -13.89 -23.03
C ALA A 243 -43.65 -13.83 -24.46
N HIS A 244 -43.91 -12.63 -24.99
CA HIS A 244 -44.30 -12.46 -26.38
C HIS A 244 -43.21 -12.96 -27.34
N ARG A 245 -41.94 -12.62 -27.08
CA ARG A 245 -40.79 -13.07 -27.88
C ARG A 245 -40.58 -14.59 -27.87
N PHE A 246 -40.88 -15.24 -26.74
CA PHE A 246 -40.75 -16.70 -26.58
C PHE A 246 -42.07 -17.45 -26.70
N SER A 247 -43.13 -16.80 -27.20
CA SER A 247 -44.50 -17.37 -27.27
C SER A 247 -44.56 -18.74 -27.94
N ALA A 248 -43.82 -18.94 -29.02
CA ALA A 248 -43.72 -20.23 -29.74
C ALA A 248 -43.02 -21.35 -28.93
N LYS A 249 -42.36 -21.02 -27.82
CA LYS A 249 -41.58 -21.94 -26.97
C LYS A 249 -42.17 -22.08 -25.56
N LEU A 250 -43.20 -21.29 -25.22
CA LEU A 250 -43.86 -21.34 -23.93
C LEU A 250 -45.07 -22.28 -24.00
N THR A 251 -45.31 -23.02 -22.92
CA THR A 251 -46.53 -23.82 -22.77
C THR A 251 -47.71 -22.87 -22.62
N GLN A 252 -48.70 -22.98 -23.51
CA GLN A 252 -49.91 -22.16 -23.46
C GLN A 252 -50.82 -22.64 -22.33
N ASP A 253 -50.55 -22.15 -21.12
CA ASP A 253 -51.45 -22.26 -19.98
C ASP A 253 -51.98 -20.85 -19.63
N PRO A 254 -53.25 -20.53 -19.96
CA PRO A 254 -53.85 -19.23 -19.71
C PRO A 254 -53.88 -18.82 -18.22
N ALA A 255 -53.79 -19.79 -17.30
CA ALA A 255 -53.88 -19.54 -15.86
C ALA A 255 -52.56 -19.05 -15.25
N GLN A 256 -51.45 -19.08 -16.01
CA GLN A 256 -50.12 -18.86 -15.45
C GLN A 256 -49.52 -17.51 -15.84
N LEU A 257 -49.08 -16.76 -14.83
CA LEU A 257 -48.43 -15.47 -15.01
C LEU A 257 -47.22 -15.57 -15.96
N PRO A 258 -47.02 -14.59 -16.88
CA PRO A 258 -45.90 -14.60 -17.84
C PRO A 258 -44.53 -14.82 -17.19
N ILE A 259 -44.32 -14.27 -15.99
CA ILE A 259 -43.08 -14.45 -15.22
C ILE A 259 -42.87 -15.93 -14.85
N ALA A 260 -43.92 -16.64 -14.42
CA ALA A 260 -43.82 -18.04 -14.01
C ALA A 260 -43.53 -18.95 -15.21
N GLN A 261 -44.13 -18.66 -16.37
CA GLN A 261 -43.86 -19.39 -17.60
C GLN A 261 -42.40 -19.23 -18.07
N LEU A 262 -41.86 -18.00 -18.00
CA LEU A 262 -40.46 -17.71 -18.34
C LEU A 262 -39.47 -18.39 -17.39
N VAL A 263 -39.76 -18.43 -16.09
CA VAL A 263 -38.92 -19.12 -15.10
C VAL A 263 -38.90 -20.63 -15.38
N ARG A 264 -40.04 -21.24 -15.68
CA ARG A 264 -40.05 -22.67 -16.07
C ARG A 264 -39.29 -22.94 -17.35
N LEU A 265 -39.49 -22.12 -18.40
CA LEU A 265 -38.74 -22.27 -19.65
C LEU A 265 -37.22 -22.19 -19.39
N HIS A 266 -36.81 -21.23 -18.56
CA HIS A 266 -35.43 -21.09 -18.13
C HIS A 266 -34.92 -22.36 -17.43
N ASP A 267 -35.68 -22.89 -16.46
CA ASP A 267 -35.26 -24.04 -15.66
C ASP A 267 -35.19 -25.32 -16.49
N THR A 268 -36.12 -25.53 -17.42
CA THR A 268 -36.11 -26.66 -18.36
C THR A 268 -34.94 -26.60 -19.34
N GLU A 269 -34.67 -25.42 -19.91
CA GLU A 269 -33.51 -25.22 -20.80
C GLU A 269 -32.20 -25.38 -20.04
N LEU A 270 -32.12 -24.87 -18.83
CA LEU A 270 -30.95 -25.03 -17.99
C LEU A 270 -30.69 -26.51 -17.64
N ALA A 271 -31.72 -27.26 -17.23
CA ALA A 271 -31.59 -28.67 -16.88
C ALA A 271 -31.10 -29.50 -18.07
N ALA A 272 -31.61 -29.23 -19.27
CA ALA A 272 -31.15 -29.89 -20.48
C ALA A 272 -29.71 -29.52 -20.85
N ARG A 273 -29.36 -28.23 -20.77
CA ARG A 273 -27.98 -27.75 -21.04
C ARG A 273 -26.99 -28.31 -20.00
N ALA A 274 -27.40 -28.48 -18.75
CA ALA A 274 -26.62 -29.12 -17.70
C ALA A 274 -26.30 -30.59 -18.01
N GLN A 275 -27.22 -31.29 -18.70
CA GLN A 275 -27.03 -32.67 -19.19
C GLN A 275 -26.27 -32.75 -20.53
N GLY A 276 -25.84 -31.61 -21.09
CA GLY A 276 -25.11 -31.56 -22.35
C GLY A 276 -25.99 -31.54 -23.60
N ALA A 277 -27.28 -31.24 -23.48
CA ALA A 277 -28.16 -31.12 -24.64
C ALA A 277 -27.70 -30.00 -25.59
N ALA A 278 -27.81 -30.26 -26.90
CA ALA A 278 -27.42 -29.30 -27.91
C ALA A 278 -28.44 -28.16 -28.08
N ALA A 279 -27.95 -26.93 -28.07
CA ALA A 279 -28.72 -25.76 -28.47
C ALA A 279 -28.91 -25.70 -30.00
N ARG A 280 -29.84 -24.86 -30.47
CA ARG A 280 -30.15 -24.77 -31.90
C ARG A 280 -28.97 -24.30 -32.78
N ASN A 281 -28.05 -23.50 -32.20
CA ASN A 281 -26.88 -22.93 -32.88
C ASN A 281 -25.58 -23.20 -32.08
N ASP A 282 -25.50 -24.39 -31.50
CA ASP A 282 -24.58 -24.67 -30.42
C ASP A 282 -23.12 -24.79 -30.87
N THR A 283 -22.27 -23.99 -30.26
CA THR A 283 -20.82 -24.22 -30.28
C THR A 283 -20.51 -25.14 -29.11
N GLY A 284 -19.93 -26.32 -29.32
CA GLY A 284 -19.72 -27.30 -28.23
C GLY A 284 -19.06 -26.76 -26.94
N ALA A 285 -18.38 -25.62 -27.03
CA ALA A 285 -17.90 -24.82 -25.89
C ALA A 285 -19.00 -24.34 -24.93
N ALA A 286 -20.17 -23.91 -25.44
CA ALA A 286 -21.31 -23.47 -24.64
C ALA A 286 -21.95 -24.62 -23.85
N ARG A 287 -22.10 -25.82 -24.46
CA ARG A 287 -22.50 -27.04 -23.73
C ARG A 287 -21.54 -27.36 -22.61
N GLU A 288 -20.25 -27.34 -22.92
CA GLU A 288 -19.22 -27.70 -21.95
C GLU A 288 -19.23 -26.74 -20.76
N LYS A 289 -19.42 -25.44 -20.99
CA LYS A 289 -19.62 -24.45 -19.92
C LYS A 289 -20.75 -24.86 -18.97
N HIS A 290 -21.95 -25.13 -19.50
CA HIS A 290 -23.11 -25.46 -18.67
C HIS A 290 -22.94 -26.77 -17.91
N ARG A 291 -22.33 -27.78 -18.54
CA ARG A 291 -22.02 -29.07 -17.92
C ARG A 291 -21.02 -28.92 -16.77
N ILE A 292 -19.93 -28.17 -16.96
CA ILE A 292 -18.93 -27.89 -15.92
C ILE A 292 -19.59 -27.24 -14.71
N VAL A 293 -20.39 -26.19 -14.94
CA VAL A 293 -21.07 -25.45 -13.86
C VAL A 293 -22.04 -26.36 -13.11
N ALA A 294 -22.89 -27.12 -13.81
CA ALA A 294 -23.87 -27.98 -13.17
C ALA A 294 -23.23 -29.10 -12.35
N THR A 295 -22.15 -29.71 -12.86
CA THR A 295 -21.45 -30.82 -12.19
C THR A 295 -20.73 -30.34 -10.94
N ASN A 296 -20.07 -29.17 -11.00
CA ASN A 296 -19.15 -28.75 -9.96
C ASN A 296 -19.72 -27.70 -8.98
N ALA A 297 -20.83 -27.03 -9.29
CA ALA A 297 -21.42 -25.98 -8.43
C ALA A 297 -21.66 -26.41 -6.97
N PRO A 298 -22.13 -27.63 -6.64
CA PRO A 298 -22.27 -28.07 -5.26
C PRO A 298 -20.93 -28.11 -4.51
N ARG A 299 -19.88 -28.58 -5.19
CA ARG A 299 -18.51 -28.62 -4.64
C ARG A 299 -17.97 -27.21 -4.44
N TRP A 300 -18.19 -26.31 -5.40
CA TRP A 300 -17.80 -24.90 -5.28
C TRP A 300 -18.47 -24.22 -4.08
N ALA A 301 -19.76 -24.49 -3.85
CA ALA A 301 -20.49 -23.96 -2.71
C ALA A 301 -19.98 -24.51 -1.36
N SER A 302 -19.66 -25.81 -1.29
CA SER A 302 -19.05 -26.42 -0.11
C SER A 302 -17.67 -25.80 0.20
N PHE A 303 -16.84 -25.65 -0.83
CA PHE A 303 -15.54 -25.00 -0.69
C PHE A 303 -15.68 -23.53 -0.26
N ALA A 304 -16.67 -22.80 -0.77
CA ALA A 304 -16.95 -21.42 -0.37
C ALA A 304 -17.22 -21.29 1.14
N ASN A 305 -17.95 -22.24 1.73
CA ASN A 305 -18.20 -22.26 3.18
C ASN A 305 -16.92 -22.54 3.97
N THR A 306 -16.12 -23.51 3.52
CA THR A 306 -14.82 -23.83 4.14
C THR A 306 -13.86 -22.65 4.06
N LEU A 307 -13.78 -22.01 2.89
CA LEU A 307 -13.01 -20.80 2.66
C LEU A 307 -13.45 -19.67 3.58
N LYS A 308 -14.75 -19.43 3.73
CA LYS A 308 -15.28 -18.38 4.63
C LYS A 308 -14.86 -18.63 6.08
N SER A 309 -14.94 -19.86 6.56
CA SER A 309 -14.48 -20.24 7.91
C SER A 309 -12.96 -20.05 8.07
N ALA A 310 -12.18 -20.49 7.07
CA ALA A 310 -10.72 -20.36 7.06
C ALA A 310 -10.25 -18.90 6.95
N GLN A 311 -11.01 -18.02 6.29
CA GLN A 311 -10.72 -16.58 6.23
C GLN A 311 -10.89 -15.89 7.58
N GLY A 312 -11.84 -16.35 8.41
CA GLY A 312 -12.07 -15.82 9.75
C GLY A 312 -11.06 -16.32 10.79
N GLY A 313 -10.79 -17.62 10.81
CA GLY A 313 -9.92 -18.28 11.81
C GLY A 313 -8.46 -18.51 11.39
N GLY A 314 -8.15 -18.39 10.10
CA GLY A 314 -6.88 -18.84 9.52
C GLY A 314 -6.86 -20.34 9.21
N LEU A 315 -5.92 -20.78 8.38
CA LEU A 315 -5.79 -22.19 8.00
C LEU A 315 -5.48 -23.12 9.19
N SER A 316 -4.87 -22.59 10.25
CA SER A 316 -4.54 -23.36 11.45
C SER A 316 -5.77 -23.90 12.18
N THR A 317 -6.94 -23.28 12.04
CA THR A 317 -8.17 -23.76 12.70
C THR A 317 -8.75 -25.02 12.04
N LEU A 318 -8.30 -25.37 10.84
CA LEU A 318 -8.76 -26.56 10.13
C LEU A 318 -8.04 -27.84 10.57
N GLY A 319 -6.97 -27.75 11.37
CA GLY A 319 -6.10 -28.88 11.67
C GLY A 319 -5.32 -29.38 10.44
N GLU A 320 -4.45 -30.38 10.62
CA GLU A 320 -3.59 -30.87 9.54
C GLU A 320 -4.40 -31.49 8.38
N ASP A 321 -5.34 -32.37 8.69
CA ASP A 321 -6.18 -33.03 7.68
C ASP A 321 -7.09 -32.05 6.95
N GLY A 322 -7.64 -31.06 7.67
CA GLY A 322 -8.45 -30.02 7.06
C GLY A 322 -7.64 -29.12 6.13
N VAL A 323 -6.37 -28.81 6.46
CA VAL A 323 -5.46 -28.10 5.56
C VAL A 323 -5.13 -28.94 4.32
N ARG A 324 -4.86 -30.24 4.45
CA ARG A 324 -4.62 -31.12 3.28
C ARG A 324 -5.82 -31.12 2.34
N ARG A 325 -7.04 -31.31 2.87
CA ARG A 325 -8.27 -31.25 2.07
C ARG A 325 -8.46 -29.89 1.40
N PHE A 326 -8.21 -28.81 2.13
CA PHE A 326 -8.31 -27.45 1.58
C PHE A 326 -7.35 -27.23 0.40
N VAL A 327 -6.11 -27.72 0.49
CA VAL A 327 -5.13 -27.65 -0.62
C VAL A 327 -5.58 -28.49 -1.82
N GLN A 328 -6.13 -29.68 -1.57
CA GLN A 328 -6.68 -30.52 -2.63
C GLN A 328 -7.85 -29.84 -3.34
N ASP A 329 -8.84 -29.37 -2.59
CA ASP A 329 -10.00 -28.63 -3.12
C ASP A 329 -9.54 -27.40 -3.91
N TYR A 330 -8.56 -26.64 -3.41
CA TYR A 330 -7.98 -25.50 -4.11
C TYR A 330 -7.46 -25.87 -5.51
N ARG A 331 -6.69 -26.97 -5.63
CA ARG A 331 -6.15 -27.46 -6.91
C ARG A 331 -7.26 -27.88 -7.87
N GLU A 332 -8.30 -28.52 -7.35
CA GLU A 332 -9.48 -28.90 -8.14
C GLU A 332 -10.25 -27.67 -8.62
N MET A 333 -10.42 -26.64 -7.79
CA MET A 333 -11.04 -25.37 -8.18
C MET A 333 -10.21 -24.64 -9.25
N THR A 334 -8.88 -24.69 -9.18
CA THR A 334 -8.01 -24.08 -10.21
C THR A 334 -8.16 -24.79 -11.55
N ALA A 335 -8.26 -26.13 -11.54
CA ALA A 335 -8.51 -26.91 -12.75
C ALA A 335 -9.90 -26.63 -13.35
N ASP A 336 -10.93 -26.51 -12.50
CA ASP A 336 -12.27 -26.09 -12.94
C ASP A 336 -12.24 -24.69 -13.56
N LEU A 337 -11.48 -23.76 -12.98
CA LEU A 337 -11.35 -22.39 -13.47
C LEU A 337 -10.70 -22.35 -14.85
N ALA A 338 -9.60 -23.09 -15.03
CA ALA A 338 -8.94 -23.20 -16.33
C ALA A 338 -9.89 -23.75 -17.40
N ARG A 339 -10.59 -24.86 -17.10
CA ARG A 339 -11.58 -25.46 -18.02
C ARG A 339 -12.72 -24.50 -18.35
N LEU A 340 -13.28 -23.84 -17.34
CA LEU A 340 -14.40 -22.91 -17.53
C LEU A 340 -13.99 -21.69 -18.36
N ARG A 341 -12.77 -21.16 -18.16
CA ARG A 341 -12.23 -20.03 -18.95
C ARG A 341 -12.03 -20.41 -20.42
N THR A 342 -11.57 -21.62 -20.70
CA THR A 342 -11.48 -22.15 -22.06
C THR A 342 -12.86 -22.31 -22.69
N ALA A 343 -13.82 -22.86 -21.95
CA ALA A 343 -15.19 -23.05 -22.42
C ALA A 343 -15.94 -21.72 -22.70
N THR A 344 -15.65 -20.65 -21.95
CA THR A 344 -16.23 -19.33 -22.21
C THR A 344 -15.53 -18.55 -23.31
N ARG A 345 -14.43 -19.05 -23.89
CA ARG A 345 -13.59 -18.35 -24.88
C ARG A 345 -13.22 -16.92 -24.45
N GLY A 346 -12.99 -16.72 -23.15
CA GLY A 346 -12.67 -15.40 -22.59
C GLY A 346 -13.85 -14.43 -22.46
N GLN A 347 -15.09 -14.84 -22.77
CA GLN A 347 -16.27 -14.04 -22.44
C GLN A 347 -16.51 -14.04 -20.92
N GLU A 348 -16.81 -12.86 -20.37
CA GLU A 348 -17.17 -12.72 -18.96
C GLU A 348 -18.48 -13.45 -18.66
N SER A 349 -18.46 -14.32 -17.64
CA SER A 349 -19.65 -14.99 -17.12
C SER A 349 -19.69 -14.88 -15.59
N SER A 350 -20.89 -14.87 -15.02
CA SER A 350 -21.09 -14.86 -13.56
C SER A 350 -20.41 -16.05 -12.89
N ASP A 351 -20.53 -17.25 -13.47
CA ASP A 351 -19.88 -18.47 -12.97
C ASP A 351 -18.35 -18.38 -13.00
N LEU A 352 -17.79 -17.87 -14.10
CA LEU A 352 -16.34 -17.65 -14.23
C LEU A 352 -15.84 -16.66 -13.17
N PHE A 353 -16.59 -15.57 -12.96
CA PHE A 353 -16.28 -14.58 -11.94
C PHE A 353 -16.36 -15.15 -10.52
N TYR A 354 -17.39 -15.97 -10.23
CA TYR A 354 -17.56 -16.63 -8.95
C TYR A 354 -16.40 -17.58 -8.63
N LEU A 355 -16.07 -18.49 -9.56
CA LEU A 355 -15.01 -19.45 -9.37
C LEU A 355 -13.64 -18.78 -9.27
N ASN A 356 -13.38 -17.77 -10.10
CA ASN A 356 -12.16 -16.96 -10.01
C ASN A 356 -12.00 -16.33 -8.61
N ARG A 357 -13.09 -15.85 -8.00
CA ARG A 357 -13.06 -15.29 -6.64
C ARG A 357 -12.81 -16.34 -5.56
N LEU A 358 -13.36 -17.55 -5.70
CA LEU A 358 -13.06 -18.65 -4.78
C LEU A 358 -11.57 -19.02 -4.82
N VAL A 359 -11.03 -19.21 -6.03
CA VAL A 359 -9.62 -19.57 -6.22
C VAL A 359 -8.72 -18.44 -5.73
N ALA A 360 -9.00 -17.18 -6.06
CA ALA A 360 -8.22 -16.03 -5.58
C ALA A 360 -8.25 -15.90 -4.05
N GLY A 361 -9.42 -16.11 -3.43
CA GLY A 361 -9.57 -16.10 -1.97
C GLY A 361 -8.74 -17.21 -1.31
N ALA A 362 -8.80 -18.42 -1.83
CA ALA A 362 -8.02 -19.55 -1.33
C ALA A 362 -6.51 -19.39 -1.56
N HIS A 363 -6.11 -18.91 -2.75
CA HIS A 363 -4.73 -18.59 -3.08
C HIS A 363 -4.13 -17.61 -2.06
N SER A 364 -4.89 -16.55 -1.71
CA SER A 364 -4.46 -15.56 -0.74
C SER A 364 -4.24 -16.13 0.67
N LEU A 365 -4.95 -17.20 1.05
CA LEU A 365 -4.76 -17.87 2.34
C LEU A 365 -3.55 -18.82 2.31
N LEU A 366 -3.41 -19.62 1.25
CA LEU A 366 -2.34 -20.61 1.11
C LEU A 366 -0.96 -19.96 0.99
N TYR A 367 -0.88 -18.91 0.18
CA TYR A 367 0.37 -18.19 -0.08
C TYR A 367 0.57 -17.00 0.86
N ARG A 368 -0.22 -16.91 1.92
CA ARG A 368 -0.08 -15.90 2.95
C ARG A 368 1.27 -16.06 3.63
N ARG A 369 2.19 -15.09 3.49
CA ARG A 369 3.42 -15.11 4.27
C ARG A 369 3.07 -14.92 5.75
N ARG A 370 3.52 -15.83 6.62
CA ARG A 370 3.38 -15.74 8.08
C ARG A 370 3.84 -14.36 8.59
N THR A 371 3.12 -13.90 9.61
CA THR A 371 3.17 -12.57 10.23
C THR A 371 4.58 -12.06 10.49
N PHE A 372 4.76 -10.76 10.26
CA PHE A 372 5.95 -10.04 10.66
C PHE A 372 6.14 -10.16 12.18
N THR A 373 7.31 -10.63 12.60
CA THR A 373 7.69 -10.79 14.01
C THR A 373 8.58 -9.63 14.44
N LEU A 374 8.49 -9.17 15.69
CA LEU A 374 9.41 -8.18 16.27
C LEU A 374 10.89 -8.56 16.02
N ARG A 375 11.21 -9.86 16.10
CA ARG A 375 12.53 -10.40 15.77
C ARG A 375 13.00 -10.00 14.37
N ARG A 376 12.12 -9.99 13.35
CA ARG A 376 12.47 -9.61 11.99
C ARG A 376 12.72 -8.12 11.85
N LEU A 377 12.01 -7.27 12.59
CA LEU A 377 12.30 -5.83 12.67
C LEU A 377 13.69 -5.60 13.25
N ILE A 378 14.01 -6.28 14.36
CA ILE A 378 15.32 -6.19 15.01
C ILE A 378 16.42 -6.68 14.05
N THR A 379 16.24 -7.81 13.38
CA THR A 379 17.20 -8.29 12.37
C THR A 379 17.35 -7.30 11.22
N PHE A 380 16.26 -6.70 10.75
CA PHE A 380 16.31 -5.69 9.70
C PHE A 380 17.13 -4.46 10.13
N LEU A 381 16.85 -3.90 11.31
CA LEU A 381 17.55 -2.71 11.80
C LEU A 381 19.01 -2.99 12.17
N PHE A 382 19.31 -4.12 12.82
CA PHE A 382 20.66 -4.37 13.36
C PHE A 382 21.55 -5.25 12.47
N ALA A 383 21.02 -5.85 11.40
CA ALA A 383 21.82 -6.64 10.45
C ALA A 383 21.70 -6.11 9.01
N ASP A 384 20.48 -5.96 8.49
CA ASP A 384 20.28 -5.60 7.07
C ASP A 384 20.68 -4.15 6.78
N VAL A 385 20.34 -3.21 7.66
CA VAL A 385 20.67 -1.78 7.50
C VAL A 385 22.19 -1.54 7.58
N PRO A 386 22.93 -1.97 8.63
CA PRO A 386 24.39 -1.85 8.65
C PRO A 386 25.08 -2.54 7.47
N ALA A 387 24.58 -3.70 7.04
CA ALA A 387 25.11 -4.38 5.86
C ALA A 387 24.94 -3.54 4.59
N GLU A 388 23.81 -2.87 4.41
CA GLU A 388 23.58 -1.99 3.27
C GLU A 388 24.46 -0.74 3.31
N VAL A 389 24.66 -0.14 4.48
CA VAL A 389 25.58 1.02 4.64
C VAL A 389 26.97 0.64 4.15
N ARG A 390 27.48 -0.52 4.54
CA ARG A 390 28.78 -1.03 4.07
C ARG A 390 28.80 -1.34 2.57
N ALA A 391 27.70 -1.84 2.02
CA ALA A 391 27.57 -2.12 0.58
C ALA A 391 27.39 -0.86 -0.29
N SER A 392 27.09 0.29 0.31
CA SER A 392 26.78 1.55 -0.37
C SER A 392 27.84 2.64 -0.17
N GLY A 393 29.09 2.25 0.08
CA GLY A 393 30.19 3.18 0.38
C GLY A 393 30.38 4.30 -0.64
N LEU A 394 30.27 4.03 -1.95
CA LEU A 394 30.44 5.06 -2.99
C LEU A 394 29.31 6.12 -2.98
N PRO A 395 28.01 5.76 -3.06
CA PRO A 395 26.92 6.72 -2.89
C PRO A 395 27.02 7.54 -1.60
N ILE A 396 27.45 6.91 -0.49
CA ILE A 396 27.67 7.58 0.80
C ILE A 396 28.81 8.58 0.72
N ALA A 397 29.94 8.21 0.12
CA ALA A 397 31.08 9.12 -0.06
C ALA A 397 30.70 10.33 -0.93
N ILE A 398 29.95 10.12 -2.01
CA ILE A 398 29.46 11.23 -2.86
C ILE A 398 28.53 12.15 -2.06
N ALA A 399 27.55 11.58 -1.34
CA ALA A 399 26.63 12.37 -0.52
C ALA A 399 27.35 13.13 0.60
N ALA A 400 28.34 12.52 1.24
CA ALA A 400 29.19 13.16 2.24
C ALA A 400 29.98 14.33 1.64
N THR A 401 30.60 14.16 0.48
CA THR A 401 31.33 15.25 -0.21
C THR A 401 30.40 16.41 -0.57
N LEU A 402 29.19 16.11 -1.07
CA LEU A 402 28.18 17.13 -1.41
C LEU A 402 27.65 17.89 -0.19
N LEU A 403 27.71 17.30 1.01
CA LEU A 403 27.32 17.96 2.24
C LEU A 403 28.49 18.73 2.87
N PHE A 404 29.59 18.03 3.17
CA PHE A 404 30.70 18.57 3.94
C PHE A 404 31.62 19.50 3.14
N GLY A 405 31.75 19.31 1.82
CA GLY A 405 32.54 20.19 0.95
C GLY A 405 32.00 21.62 0.96
N PRO A 406 30.74 21.84 0.54
CA PRO A 406 30.10 23.16 0.59
C PRO A 406 30.00 23.73 2.01
N MET A 407 29.84 22.88 3.03
CA MET A 407 29.86 23.31 4.43
C MET A 407 31.19 23.94 4.83
N ALA A 408 32.31 23.30 4.52
CA ALA A 408 33.63 23.84 4.82
C ALA A 408 33.91 25.14 4.05
N ILE A 409 33.53 25.20 2.77
CA ILE A 409 33.68 26.38 1.91
C ILE A 409 32.87 27.55 2.48
N ALA A 410 31.59 27.34 2.81
CA ALA A 410 30.71 28.37 3.35
C ALA A 410 31.17 28.85 4.73
N ALA A 411 31.60 27.95 5.62
CA ALA A 411 32.16 28.31 6.92
C ALA A 411 33.40 29.18 6.76
N ARG A 412 34.36 28.78 5.91
CA ARG A 412 35.57 29.55 5.64
C ARG A 412 35.24 30.92 5.05
N ALA A 413 34.34 30.98 4.07
CA ALA A 413 33.91 32.22 3.43
C ALA A 413 33.34 33.20 4.47
N VAL A 414 32.41 32.76 5.31
CA VAL A 414 31.80 33.62 6.34
C VAL A 414 32.77 34.01 7.46
N ILE A 415 33.70 33.13 7.85
CA ILE A 415 34.76 33.46 8.83
C ILE A 415 35.65 34.58 8.28
N THR A 416 36.03 34.50 7.01
CA THR A 416 36.88 35.53 6.37
C THR A 416 36.14 36.83 6.06
N HIS A 417 34.89 36.72 5.62
CA HIS A 417 34.07 37.83 5.16
C HIS A 417 32.66 37.72 5.78
N PRO A 418 32.47 38.20 7.02
CA PRO A 418 31.20 38.03 7.75
C PRO A 418 29.98 38.63 7.04
N SER A 419 30.17 39.61 6.15
CA SER A 419 29.09 40.20 5.34
C SER A 419 28.41 39.17 4.41
N VAL A 420 29.13 38.11 4.01
CA VAL A 420 28.59 37.02 3.18
C VAL A 420 27.50 36.23 3.92
N ALA A 421 27.48 36.26 5.26
CA ALA A 421 26.41 35.59 6.01
C ALA A 421 25.01 36.14 5.66
N ALA A 422 24.91 37.44 5.35
CA ALA A 422 23.63 38.07 5.04
C ALA A 422 23.01 37.62 3.71
N THR A 423 23.82 37.06 2.80
CA THR A 423 23.34 36.53 1.50
C THR A 423 23.00 35.04 1.58
N LEU A 424 23.64 34.29 2.49
CA LEU A 424 23.50 32.84 2.60
C LEU A 424 22.49 32.41 3.67
N LEU A 425 22.24 33.23 4.69
CA LEU A 425 21.41 32.87 5.83
C LEU A 425 20.10 33.68 5.87
N PRO A 426 18.97 33.07 6.29
CA PRO A 426 17.74 33.79 6.56
C PRO A 426 17.91 34.85 7.65
N GLN A 427 17.14 35.94 7.56
CA GLN A 427 17.18 37.03 8.55
C GLN A 427 16.97 36.55 10.00
N GLY A 428 16.09 35.57 10.22
CA GLY A 428 15.86 34.99 11.55
C GLY A 428 17.06 34.25 12.15
N MET A 429 18.02 33.80 11.34
CA MET A 429 19.26 33.20 11.84
C MET A 429 20.31 34.27 12.16
N LEU A 430 20.38 35.34 11.36
CA LEU A 430 21.21 36.52 11.64
C LEU A 430 20.80 37.20 12.95
N ALA A 431 19.50 37.38 13.16
CA ALA A 431 18.93 37.94 14.38
C ALA A 431 19.25 37.07 15.61
N ARG A 432 19.15 35.74 15.48
CA ARG A 432 19.55 34.81 16.55
C ARG A 432 21.04 34.91 16.88
N ALA A 433 21.91 35.02 15.89
CA ALA A 433 23.34 35.18 16.12
C ALA A 433 23.68 36.51 16.80
N ALA A 434 22.96 37.60 16.46
CA ALA A 434 23.09 38.88 17.18
C ALA A 434 22.66 38.76 18.64
N LYS A 435 21.47 38.19 18.91
CA LYS A 435 20.99 37.92 20.27
C LYS A 435 21.98 37.05 21.07
N GLY A 436 22.53 36.01 20.44
CA GLY A 436 23.52 35.12 21.06
C GLY A 436 24.82 35.82 21.49
N VAL A 437 25.23 36.90 20.82
CA VAL A 437 26.37 37.72 21.27
C VAL A 437 26.02 38.49 22.54
N GLU A 438 24.81 39.02 22.63
CA GLU A 438 24.36 39.71 23.84
C GLU A 438 24.19 38.73 25.01
N ASP A 439 23.68 37.53 24.74
CA ASP A 439 23.52 36.48 25.74
C ASP A 439 24.88 35.97 26.24
N ALA A 440 25.85 35.78 25.34
CA ALA A 440 27.22 35.42 25.71
C ALA A 440 27.87 36.45 26.65
N LYS A 441 27.67 37.75 26.40
CA LYS A 441 28.16 38.83 27.28
C LYS A 441 27.54 38.77 28.69
N ARG A 442 26.34 38.21 28.82
CA ARG A 442 25.63 38.02 30.09
C ARG A 442 25.93 36.66 30.74
N GLY A 443 26.85 35.86 30.19
CA GLY A 443 27.17 34.51 30.66
C GLY A 443 26.06 33.49 30.42
N LYS A 444 25.12 33.78 29.50
CA LYS A 444 23.95 32.94 29.22
C LYS A 444 24.22 31.93 28.11
N GLY A 445 23.45 30.83 28.13
CA GLY A 445 23.52 29.76 27.12
C GLY A 445 22.88 30.14 25.78
N TYR A 446 22.94 29.23 24.80
CA TYR A 446 22.46 29.45 23.42
C TYR A 446 20.93 29.62 23.30
N ILE A 447 20.14 29.06 24.22
CA ILE A 447 18.67 29.18 24.25
C ILE A 447 18.22 29.43 25.69
N GLU A 448 17.59 30.59 25.92
CA GLU A 448 17.00 30.97 27.20
C GLU A 448 15.55 31.46 27.07
N ASP A 449 14.81 30.98 26.07
CA ASP A 449 13.34 31.13 26.11
C ASP A 449 12.78 30.26 27.26
N PRO A 450 11.66 30.67 27.90
CA PRO A 450 11.07 29.97 29.04
C PRO A 450 10.99 28.46 28.78
N GLU A 451 11.19 27.61 29.80
CA GLU A 451 11.20 26.14 29.68
C GLU A 451 10.04 25.56 28.83
N VAL A 452 8.92 26.28 28.77
CA VAL A 452 7.73 26.02 27.96
C VAL A 452 7.98 26.04 26.43
N TYR A 453 8.91 26.85 25.92
CA TYR A 453 9.14 27.05 24.46
C TYR A 453 10.25 26.16 23.87
N ARG A 454 11.16 25.62 24.71
CA ARG A 454 12.27 24.74 24.30
C ARG A 454 11.81 23.47 23.55
N PRO A 455 10.71 22.80 23.93
CA PRO A 455 10.21 21.61 23.24
C PRO A 455 9.60 21.94 21.87
N MET A 456 8.97 23.11 21.74
CA MET A 456 8.37 23.55 20.49
C MET A 456 9.46 23.89 19.47
N MET A 457 10.57 24.50 19.91
CA MET A 457 11.74 24.73 19.04
C MET A 457 12.46 23.44 18.66
N ALA A 458 12.68 22.52 19.60
CA ALA A 458 13.25 21.19 19.30
C ALA A 458 12.36 20.42 18.30
N SER A 459 11.03 20.49 18.44
CA SER A 459 10.10 19.90 17.48
C SER A 459 10.21 20.54 16.09
N GLN A 460 10.42 21.86 15.99
CA GLN A 460 10.59 22.55 14.72
C GLN A 460 11.91 22.18 14.03
N ILE A 461 13.00 22.09 14.79
CA ILE A 461 14.32 21.71 14.26
C ILE A 461 14.32 20.23 13.85
N ALA A 462 13.79 19.33 14.69
CA ALA A 462 13.61 17.92 14.34
C ALA A 462 12.75 17.75 13.08
N THR A 463 11.67 18.52 12.92
CA THR A 463 10.82 18.51 11.71
C THR A 463 11.60 18.98 10.49
N ASN A 464 12.42 20.03 10.62
CA ASN A 464 13.28 20.50 9.53
C ASN A 464 14.31 19.43 9.12
N ASN A 465 14.94 18.76 10.08
CA ASN A 465 15.94 17.71 9.81
C ASN A 465 15.31 16.49 9.13
N VAL A 466 14.10 16.10 9.55
CA VAL A 466 13.29 15.07 8.86
C VAL A 466 12.93 15.52 7.44
N GLN A 467 12.51 16.78 7.25
CA GLN A 467 12.16 17.31 5.94
C GLN A 467 13.35 17.33 5.00
N VAL A 468 14.52 17.81 5.43
CA VAL A 468 15.75 17.81 4.62
C VAL A 468 16.15 16.39 4.25
N THR A 469 16.14 15.47 5.21
CA THR A 469 16.44 14.04 5.00
C THR A 469 15.49 13.44 3.96
N PHE A 470 14.19 13.72 4.08
CA PHE A 470 13.19 13.25 3.13
C PHE A 470 13.38 13.86 1.73
N VAL A 471 13.61 15.17 1.64
CA VAL A 471 13.86 15.86 0.36
C VAL A 471 15.13 15.31 -0.32
N ALA A 472 16.21 15.10 0.43
CA ALA A 472 17.44 14.51 -0.08
C ALA A 472 17.21 13.10 -0.66
N PHE A 473 16.42 12.27 0.03
CA PHE A 473 16.03 10.95 -0.49
C PHE A 473 15.10 11.03 -1.71
N ALA A 474 13.98 11.74 -1.58
CA ALA A 474 12.92 11.82 -2.58
C ALA A 474 13.41 12.50 -3.87
N GLY A 475 14.34 13.44 -3.74
CA GLY A 475 15.04 14.09 -4.86
C GLY A 475 15.78 13.11 -5.78
N GLY A 476 16.00 11.86 -5.35
CA GLY A 476 16.56 10.82 -6.19
C GLY A 476 15.71 10.56 -7.44
N MET A 477 14.39 10.78 -7.35
CA MET A 477 13.48 10.62 -8.49
C MET A 477 13.63 11.70 -9.55
N THR A 478 14.23 12.85 -9.23
CA THR A 478 14.57 13.89 -10.22
C THR A 478 15.93 13.61 -10.87
N ALA A 479 16.24 12.33 -11.10
CA ALA A 479 17.56 11.86 -11.50
C ALA A 479 18.70 12.35 -10.58
N GLY A 480 18.41 12.63 -9.31
CA GLY A 480 19.39 13.05 -8.30
C GLY A 480 19.68 14.55 -8.25
N LEU A 481 19.14 15.36 -9.17
CA LEU A 481 19.36 16.82 -9.18
C LEU A 481 18.93 17.49 -7.87
N LEU A 482 17.70 17.18 -7.41
CA LEU A 482 17.18 17.73 -6.16
C LEU A 482 17.91 17.16 -4.93
N THR A 483 18.39 15.91 -4.99
CA THR A 483 19.25 15.33 -3.94
C THR A 483 20.55 16.12 -3.81
N CYS A 484 21.24 16.36 -4.92
CA CYS A 484 22.49 17.12 -4.94
C CYS A 484 22.27 18.55 -4.42
N TRP A 485 21.23 19.23 -4.92
CA TRP A 485 20.87 20.57 -4.47
C TRP A 485 20.58 20.62 -2.97
N ALA A 486 19.78 19.67 -2.45
CA ALA A 486 19.43 19.62 -1.03
C ALA A 486 20.67 19.42 -0.14
N LEU A 487 21.58 18.52 -0.51
CA LEU A 487 22.82 18.30 0.23
C LEU A 487 23.74 19.53 0.20
N VAL A 488 23.92 20.14 -0.97
CA VAL A 488 24.76 21.35 -1.12
C VAL A 488 24.18 22.50 -0.32
N MET A 489 22.89 22.79 -0.46
CA MET A 489 22.26 23.92 0.24
C MET A 489 22.21 23.71 1.75
N ASN A 490 22.02 22.46 2.22
CA ASN A 490 22.09 22.15 3.64
C ASN A 490 23.52 22.33 4.18
N GLY A 491 24.53 21.86 3.43
CA GLY A 491 25.94 22.09 3.73
C GLY A 491 26.28 23.57 3.84
N VAL A 492 25.89 24.37 2.83
CA VAL A 492 26.08 25.83 2.82
C VAL A 492 25.41 26.50 4.02
N SER A 493 24.15 26.16 4.33
CA SER A 493 23.44 26.71 5.49
C SER A 493 24.15 26.42 6.82
N ILE A 494 24.53 25.15 7.06
CA ILE A 494 25.21 24.75 8.30
C ILE A 494 26.58 25.42 8.39
N GLY A 495 27.34 25.43 7.29
CA GLY A 495 28.66 26.04 7.22
C GLY A 495 28.62 27.55 7.47
N ALA A 496 27.72 28.26 6.80
CA ALA A 496 27.53 29.69 6.98
C ALA A 496 27.09 30.04 8.41
N ALA A 497 26.20 29.23 9.01
CA ALA A 497 25.78 29.39 10.39
C ALA A 497 26.98 29.23 11.36
N LEU A 498 27.74 28.13 11.25
CA LEU A 498 28.94 27.93 12.07
C LEU A 498 29.93 29.07 11.90
N GLY A 499 30.19 29.47 10.65
CA GLY A 499 31.13 30.54 10.34
C GLY A 499 30.74 31.89 10.93
N LEU A 500 29.43 32.21 10.96
CA LEU A 500 28.92 33.45 11.55
C LEU A 500 29.10 33.49 13.06
N TYR A 501 28.85 32.38 13.74
CA TYR A 501 29.02 32.31 15.20
C TYR A 501 30.50 32.34 15.59
N ILE A 502 31.36 31.68 14.81
CA ILE A 502 32.82 31.72 15.00
C ILE A 502 33.34 33.15 14.78
N SER A 503 32.93 33.84 13.71
CA SER A 503 33.40 35.21 13.43
C SER A 503 32.95 36.23 14.47
N LYS A 504 31.87 35.95 15.21
CA LYS A 504 31.37 36.74 16.34
C LYS A 504 32.00 36.37 17.71
N GLY A 505 32.93 35.42 17.75
CA GLY A 505 33.57 34.97 19.00
C GLY A 505 32.69 34.09 19.89
N ILE A 506 31.54 33.63 19.39
CA ILE A 506 30.56 32.80 20.13
C ILE A 506 30.43 31.38 19.55
N GLY A 507 31.49 30.88 18.90
CA GLY A 507 31.50 29.55 18.28
C GLY A 507 31.27 28.41 19.27
N SER A 508 31.70 28.55 20.53
CA SER A 508 31.49 27.56 21.58
C SER A 508 30.01 27.35 21.91
N LEU A 509 29.19 28.40 21.85
CA LEU A 509 27.75 28.34 22.13
C LEU A 509 27.03 27.48 21.09
N ILE A 510 27.21 27.76 19.80
CA ILE A 510 26.59 26.98 18.73
C ILE A 510 27.14 25.54 18.70
N PHE A 511 28.44 25.35 18.97
CA PHE A 511 29.03 24.02 19.00
C PHE A 511 28.48 23.19 20.17
N SER A 512 28.33 23.79 21.34
CA SER A 512 27.73 23.14 22.52
C SER A 512 26.29 22.70 22.26
N PHE A 513 25.57 23.45 21.42
CA PHE A 513 24.20 23.14 21.05
C PHE A 513 24.14 22.00 20.03
N ILE A 514 24.92 22.07 18.95
CA ILE A 514 24.86 21.12 17.82
C ILE A 514 25.57 19.80 18.14
N ALA A 515 26.72 19.83 18.82
CA ALA A 515 27.60 18.66 18.97
C ALA A 515 26.91 17.41 19.56
N PRO A 516 26.03 17.49 20.59
CA PRO A 516 25.40 16.31 21.19
C PRO A 516 24.67 15.39 20.20
N HIS A 517 23.96 15.98 19.23
CA HIS A 517 23.08 15.26 18.30
C HIS A 517 23.61 15.29 16.85
N GLY A 518 24.46 16.26 16.50
CA GLY A 518 24.92 16.51 15.14
C GLY A 518 25.62 15.32 14.46
N VAL A 519 26.30 14.45 15.22
CA VAL A 519 26.91 13.22 14.65
C VAL A 519 25.85 12.31 14.05
N LEU A 520 24.73 12.11 14.75
CA LEU A 520 23.64 11.24 14.29
C LEU A 520 22.86 11.89 13.14
N GLU A 521 22.60 13.20 13.23
CA GLU A 521 21.84 13.93 12.20
C GLU A 521 22.59 14.08 10.89
N LEU A 522 23.85 14.52 10.94
CA LEU A 522 24.66 14.67 9.73
C LEU A 522 24.86 13.32 9.05
N THR A 523 25.04 12.25 9.83
CA THR A 523 25.07 10.89 9.29
C THR A 523 23.73 10.52 8.63
N ALA A 524 22.60 10.83 9.26
CA ALA A 524 21.27 10.56 8.70
C ALA A 524 21.04 11.30 7.36
N ILE A 525 21.42 12.57 7.27
CA ILE A 525 21.32 13.37 6.04
C ILE A 525 22.19 12.76 4.94
N VAL A 526 23.42 12.35 5.26
CA VAL A 526 24.31 11.67 4.30
C VAL A 526 23.72 10.34 3.83
N LEU A 527 23.18 9.51 4.73
CA LEU A 527 22.54 8.24 4.38
C LEU A 527 21.31 8.44 3.48
N ALA A 528 20.50 9.44 3.77
CA ALA A 528 19.34 9.76 2.94
C ALA A 528 19.72 10.35 1.57
N GLY A 529 20.77 11.19 1.52
CA GLY A 529 21.37 11.65 0.28
C GLY A 529 21.89 10.48 -0.56
N ALA A 530 22.63 9.55 0.05
CA ALA A 530 23.13 8.35 -0.61
C ALA A 530 21.99 7.46 -1.15
N ALA A 531 20.91 7.34 -0.38
CA ALA A 531 19.70 6.65 -0.80
C ALA A 531 19.05 7.32 -2.02
N GLY A 532 18.97 8.66 -2.04
CA GLY A 532 18.52 9.44 -3.21
C GLY A 532 19.41 9.22 -4.44
N LEU A 533 20.73 9.23 -4.27
CA LEU A 533 21.68 8.96 -5.36
C LEU A 533 21.57 7.51 -5.87
N LEU A 534 21.31 6.54 -5.00
CA LEU A 534 21.04 5.16 -5.39
C LEU A 534 19.78 5.05 -6.26
N LEU A 535 18.70 5.75 -5.89
CA LEU A 535 17.49 5.83 -6.71
C LEU A 535 17.78 6.46 -8.08
N ALA A 536 18.43 7.62 -8.09
CA ALA A 536 18.82 8.33 -9.31
C ALA A 536 19.64 7.46 -10.25
N SER A 537 20.62 6.74 -9.70
CA SER A 537 21.46 5.84 -10.47
C SER A 537 20.65 4.73 -11.13
N GLY A 538 19.57 4.24 -10.52
CA GLY A 538 18.69 3.22 -11.11
C GLY A 538 17.94 3.70 -12.34
N MET A 539 17.74 5.01 -12.45
CA MET A 539 17.14 5.67 -13.62
C MET A 539 18.18 5.95 -14.71
N LEU A 540 19.33 6.50 -14.30
CA LEU A 540 20.37 7.00 -15.20
C LEU A 540 21.27 5.90 -15.75
N VAL A 541 21.68 4.96 -14.89
CA VAL A 541 22.68 3.93 -15.21
C VAL A 541 22.15 2.55 -14.80
N PRO A 542 21.16 2.00 -15.53
CA PRO A 542 20.50 0.75 -15.15
C PRO A 542 21.35 -0.51 -15.40
N GLY A 543 22.43 -0.40 -16.20
CA GLY A 543 23.26 -1.53 -16.62
C GLY A 543 22.47 -2.52 -17.49
N ASN A 544 22.66 -3.82 -17.27
CA ASN A 544 21.98 -4.88 -18.05
C ASN A 544 20.51 -5.10 -17.64
N ARG A 545 19.95 -4.25 -16.78
CA ARG A 545 18.56 -4.35 -16.34
C ARG A 545 17.71 -3.32 -17.07
N THR A 546 16.41 -3.60 -17.22
CA THR A 546 15.47 -2.55 -17.61
C THR A 546 15.46 -1.46 -16.52
N ARG A 547 15.21 -0.19 -16.89
CA ARG A 547 15.13 0.92 -15.93
C ARG A 547 14.17 0.62 -14.77
N ARG A 548 13.04 -0.03 -15.07
CA ARG A 548 12.07 -0.47 -14.06
C ARG A 548 12.68 -1.49 -13.09
N ALA A 549 13.34 -2.53 -13.60
CA ALA A 549 13.97 -3.55 -12.75
C ALA A 549 15.14 -2.97 -11.93
N ALA A 550 15.93 -2.07 -12.52
CA ALA A 550 17.01 -1.37 -11.82
C ALA A 550 16.48 -0.48 -10.69
N LEU A 551 15.40 0.28 -10.93
CA LEU A 551 14.72 1.09 -9.93
C LEU A 551 14.17 0.24 -8.77
N VAL A 552 13.53 -0.89 -9.04
CA VAL A 552 13.02 -1.78 -7.98
C VAL A 552 14.17 -2.32 -7.13
N GLN A 553 15.25 -2.77 -7.76
CA GLN A 553 16.42 -3.29 -7.04
C GLN A 553 17.11 -2.22 -6.20
N ARG A 554 17.44 -1.06 -6.81
CA ARG A 554 18.14 0.03 -6.11
C ARG A 554 17.25 0.74 -5.10
N GLY A 555 15.93 0.77 -5.33
CA GLY A 555 14.95 1.26 -4.38
C GLY A 555 14.91 0.44 -3.10
N GLY A 556 15.01 -0.89 -3.18
CA GLY A 556 15.15 -1.75 -1.99
C GLY A 556 16.40 -1.44 -1.16
N ARG A 557 17.53 -1.18 -1.83
CA ARG A 557 18.79 -0.77 -1.18
C ARG A 557 18.70 0.63 -0.57
N ALA A 558 18.21 1.60 -1.34
CA ALA A 558 17.97 2.97 -0.89
C ALA A 558 17.04 3.02 0.33
N PHE A 559 16.02 2.17 0.36
CA PHE A 559 15.11 2.05 1.50
C PHE A 559 15.82 1.65 2.79
N ARG A 560 16.77 0.69 2.75
CA ARG A 560 17.53 0.30 3.95
C ARG A 560 18.38 1.45 4.49
N LEU A 561 19.02 2.21 3.60
CA LEU A 561 19.76 3.42 4.00
C LEU A 561 18.85 4.48 4.63
N LEU A 562 17.69 4.74 4.02
CA LEU A 562 16.70 5.66 4.57
C LEU A 562 16.13 5.18 5.91
N ALA A 563 15.86 3.88 6.06
CA ALA A 563 15.43 3.32 7.34
C ALA A 563 16.50 3.51 8.42
N GLY A 564 17.79 3.36 8.06
CA GLY A 564 18.91 3.73 8.90
C GLY A 564 18.90 5.22 9.27
N ALA A 565 18.72 6.11 8.30
CA ALA A 565 18.64 7.55 8.55
C ALA A 565 17.49 7.91 9.51
N VAL A 566 16.29 7.39 9.30
CA VAL A 566 15.14 7.59 10.20
C VAL A 566 15.42 7.05 11.59
N PHE A 567 16.01 5.86 11.70
CA PHE A 567 16.42 5.28 12.98
C PHE A 567 17.39 6.20 13.73
N LEU A 568 18.39 6.77 13.06
CA LEU A 568 19.33 7.72 13.66
C LEU A 568 18.66 9.03 14.06
N LEU A 569 17.76 9.58 13.24
CA LEU A 569 17.03 10.81 13.58
C LEU A 569 16.13 10.66 14.81
N LEU A 570 15.56 9.48 15.06
CA LEU A 570 14.80 9.22 16.28
C LEU A 570 15.68 9.41 17.53
N PHE A 571 16.90 8.86 17.54
CA PHE A 571 17.84 9.08 18.64
C PHE A 571 18.37 10.51 18.68
N ALA A 572 18.64 11.10 17.51
CA ALA A 572 19.09 12.48 17.44
C ALA A 572 18.07 13.44 18.04
N GLY A 573 16.78 13.29 17.71
CA GLY A 573 15.69 14.11 18.26
C GLY A 573 15.50 13.94 19.76
N VAL A 574 15.75 12.74 20.30
CA VAL A 574 15.80 12.51 21.76
C VAL A 574 16.97 13.31 22.37
N ILE A 575 18.18 13.20 21.83
CA ILE A 575 19.33 13.95 22.34
C ILE A 575 19.11 15.47 22.19
N GLU A 576 18.52 15.90 21.09
CA GLU A 576 18.19 17.29 20.80
C GLU A 576 17.14 17.84 21.77
N GLY A 577 16.13 17.06 22.14
CA GLY A 577 15.13 17.47 23.11
C GLY A 577 15.66 17.57 24.54
N PHE A 578 16.65 16.74 24.91
CA PHE A 578 17.05 16.57 26.31
C PHE A 578 18.42 17.11 26.68
N VAL A 579 19.39 17.03 25.77
CA VAL A 579 20.81 17.36 26.07
C VAL A 579 21.17 18.74 25.51
N SER A 580 20.80 19.02 24.26
CA SER A 580 21.18 20.26 23.57
C SER A 580 20.72 21.55 24.27
N PRO A 581 19.44 21.69 24.68
CA PRO A 581 18.89 22.91 25.26
C PRO A 581 19.19 23.03 26.76
N ASN A 582 19.72 21.97 27.38
CA ASN A 582 19.96 21.93 28.81
C ASN A 582 21.19 22.79 29.18
N ALA A 583 20.96 23.88 29.91
CA ALA A 583 21.98 24.82 30.34
C ALA A 583 22.77 24.36 31.57
N THR A 584 22.26 23.38 32.34
CA THR A 584 22.97 22.84 33.52
C THR A 584 24.07 21.86 33.14
N LEU A 585 24.02 21.29 31.93
CA LEU A 585 25.05 20.39 31.42
C LEU A 585 26.26 21.17 30.92
N SER A 586 27.44 20.82 31.47
CA SER A 586 28.71 21.37 31.02
C SER A 586 29.00 21.04 29.56
N LEU A 587 29.83 21.85 28.91
CA LEU A 587 30.32 21.58 27.54
C LEU A 587 30.98 20.20 27.45
N GLN A 588 31.77 19.81 28.46
CA GLN A 588 32.45 18.52 28.48
C GLN A 588 31.46 17.34 28.48
N THR A 589 30.38 17.45 29.25
CA THR A 589 29.31 16.44 29.27
C THR A 589 28.63 16.34 27.91
N LYS A 590 28.34 17.47 27.27
CA LYS A 590 27.75 17.53 25.92
C LYS A 590 28.66 16.90 24.85
N LEU A 591 29.97 17.14 24.94
CA LEU A 591 30.96 16.51 24.07
C LEU A 591 31.12 15.02 24.35
N ALA A 592 31.04 14.58 25.61
CA ALA A 592 31.06 13.16 25.97
C ALA A 592 29.85 12.41 25.38
N VAL A 593 28.65 13.01 25.38
CA VAL A 593 27.46 12.46 24.70
C VAL A 593 27.70 12.34 23.20
N SER A 594 28.29 13.36 22.58
CA SER A 594 28.65 13.34 21.15
C SER A 594 29.64 12.22 20.81
N ALA A 595 30.74 12.11 21.57
CA ALA A 595 31.76 11.09 21.40
C ALA A 595 31.20 9.68 21.62
N THR A 596 30.38 9.49 22.65
CA THR A 596 29.70 8.21 22.92
C THR A 596 28.77 7.84 21.77
N SER A 597 28.00 8.80 21.26
CA SER A 597 27.11 8.59 20.10
C SER A 597 27.90 8.20 18.85
N ALA A 598 29.06 8.81 18.61
CA ALA A 598 29.94 8.45 17.50
C ALA A 598 30.48 7.03 17.62
N VAL A 599 30.92 6.62 18.83
CA VAL A 599 31.40 5.25 19.09
C VAL A 599 30.28 4.23 18.91
N VAL A 600 29.10 4.48 19.50
CA VAL A 600 27.94 3.60 19.37
C VAL A 600 27.49 3.48 17.92
N LEU A 601 27.48 4.60 17.18
CA LEU A 601 27.18 4.61 15.75
C LEU A 601 28.21 3.78 14.95
N ALA A 602 29.50 3.94 15.23
CA ALA A 602 30.54 3.16 14.58
C ALA A 602 30.37 1.66 14.87
N ILE A 603 30.12 1.27 16.11
CA ILE A 603 29.82 -0.12 16.48
C ILE A 603 28.60 -0.60 15.70
N TYR A 604 27.50 0.14 15.71
CA TYR A 604 26.27 -0.23 15.00
C TYR A 604 26.49 -0.44 13.49
N LEU A 605 27.21 0.46 12.82
CA LEU A 605 27.43 0.40 11.37
C LEU A 605 28.46 -0.66 10.95
N PHE A 606 29.47 -0.93 11.78
CA PHE A 606 30.57 -1.84 11.44
C PHE A 606 30.49 -3.22 12.10
N TYR A 607 29.60 -3.40 13.08
CA TYR A 607 29.34 -4.72 13.66
C TYR A 607 28.83 -5.70 12.60
N ARG A 608 29.43 -6.89 12.58
CA ARG A 608 29.05 -8.01 11.73
C ARG A 608 28.46 -9.10 12.64
N PRO A 609 27.13 -9.23 12.74
CA PRO A 609 26.57 -10.37 13.43
C PRO A 609 27.09 -11.65 12.76
N ARG A 610 27.58 -12.62 13.56
CA ARG A 610 27.97 -13.94 13.05
C ARG A 610 26.83 -14.47 12.20
N ALA A 611 27.12 -14.80 10.93
CA ALA A 611 26.12 -15.24 9.98
C ALA A 611 25.31 -16.40 10.59
N ALA A 612 24.03 -16.14 10.92
CA ALA A 612 23.09 -17.24 11.02
C ALA A 612 22.98 -17.78 9.59
N LEU A 613 23.57 -18.97 9.37
CA LEU A 613 23.45 -19.69 8.11
C LEU A 613 22.02 -19.56 7.61
N PRO A 614 21.80 -19.15 6.34
CA PRO A 614 20.45 -19.01 5.82
C PRO A 614 19.74 -20.35 6.01
N ALA A 615 18.53 -20.31 6.59
CA ALA A 615 17.72 -21.51 6.86
C ALA A 615 17.37 -22.31 5.58
N THR A 616 17.72 -21.80 4.40
CA THR A 616 17.66 -22.48 3.11
C THR A 616 18.75 -23.54 2.92
N ALA A 617 19.78 -23.60 3.78
CA ALA A 617 20.80 -24.65 3.73
C ALA A 617 20.40 -25.95 4.46
N ARG A 618 19.16 -26.06 4.97
CA ARG A 618 18.62 -27.30 5.56
C ARG A 618 17.57 -28.02 4.69
N LEU A 619 17.38 -27.58 3.45
CA LEU A 619 16.48 -28.22 2.48
C LEU A 619 17.14 -28.27 1.11
N ALA A 620 18.15 -29.14 0.98
CA ALA A 620 18.46 -29.89 -0.23
C ALA A 620 18.79 -31.32 0.24
N PRO A 621 18.36 -32.36 -0.50
CA PRO A 621 18.31 -33.74 -0.02
C PRO A 621 19.65 -34.27 0.48
#